data_AF-A0A958C6W4-F1
#
_entry.id   AF-A0A958C6W4-F1
#
_cell.length_a   1.000
_cell.length_b   1.000
_cell.length_c   1.000
_cell.angle_alpha   90.00
_cell.angle_beta   90.00
_cell.angle_gamma   90.00
#
_symmetry.space_group_name_H-M   'P 1'
#
loop_
_entity.id
_entity.type
_entity.pdbx_description
1 polymer ?
#
loop_
_entity_poly.entity_id
_entity_poly.type
_entity_poly.pdbx_seq_one_letter_code
_entity_poly.pdbx_strand_id
1 'polypeptide(L)' 'MTVTAESDNHLDGATRVVLLGTGTPNADPARSGPAVAVVVNDQAYLVDFGPGVVRRAAAAAERGIDALAPQR' A
#
# COMPACT_ATOMS: atom_id res chain seq x y z
N MET A 1 -7.23 15.28 35.11
CA MET A 1 -7.99 14.19 34.48
C MET A 1 -8.34 14.65 33.08
N THR A 2 -7.60 14.17 32.08
CA THR A 2 -8.05 13.49 30.86
C THR A 2 -6.77 13.09 30.13
N VAL A 3 -6.44 11.80 30.13
CA VAL A 3 -5.46 11.24 29.22
C VAL A 3 -6.20 11.01 27.91
N THR A 4 -5.86 11.74 26.87
CA THR A 4 -6.29 11.40 25.50
C THR A 4 -5.52 10.15 25.11
N ALA A 5 -6.23 9.04 24.92
CA ALA A 5 -5.66 7.82 24.40
C ALA A 5 -5.32 8.07 22.92
N GLU A 6 -4.09 8.47 22.65
CA GLU A 6 -3.49 8.27 21.34
C GLU A 6 -3.49 6.77 21.09
N SER A 7 -4.31 6.30 20.14
CA SER A 7 -4.27 4.92 19.69
C SER A 7 -2.98 4.73 18.87
N ASP A 8 -1.89 4.52 19.61
CA ASP A 8 -0.56 4.31 19.09
C ASP A 8 -0.49 2.91 18.47
N ASN A 9 -0.87 2.78 17.20
CA ASN A 9 -0.54 1.59 16.42
C ASN A 9 0.90 1.73 15.90
N HIS A 10 1.83 1.85 16.83
CA HIS A 10 3.25 1.96 16.59
C HIS A 10 3.84 0.56 16.38
N LEU A 11 3.69 0.07 15.16
CA LEU A 11 4.37 -1.12 14.68
C LEU A 11 5.68 -0.70 13.99
N ASP A 12 6.59 -0.08 14.74
CA ASP A 12 7.89 0.40 14.24
C ASP A 12 8.84 -0.73 13.77
N GLY A 13 8.32 -1.95 13.68
CA GLY A 13 8.97 -3.09 13.04
C GLY A 13 8.01 -4.10 12.39
N ALA A 14 6.70 -3.82 12.22
CA ALA A 14 5.83 -4.81 11.56
C ALA A 14 5.83 -4.66 10.05
N THR A 15 6.17 -5.76 9.39
CA THR A 15 6.01 -5.92 7.95
C THR A 15 4.53 -5.91 7.57
N ARG A 16 4.15 -5.00 6.66
CA ARG A 16 2.82 -4.98 6.04
C ARG A 16 2.93 -5.45 4.60
N VAL A 17 2.07 -6.38 4.20
CA VAL A 17 1.93 -6.81 2.80
C VAL A 17 0.65 -6.21 2.24
N VAL A 18 0.77 -5.46 1.16
CA VAL A 18 -0.33 -4.73 0.52
C VAL A 18 -0.53 -5.27 -0.89
N LEU A 19 -1.69 -5.88 -1.15
CA LEU A 19 -2.07 -6.32 -2.48
C LEU A 19 -2.57 -5.12 -3.28
N LEU A 20 -1.75 -4.62 -4.20
CA LEU A 20 -2.08 -3.45 -5.03
C LEU A 20 -2.89 -3.86 -6.26
N GLY A 21 -2.62 -5.04 -6.80
CA GLY A 21 -3.41 -5.60 -7.88
C GLY A 21 -3.28 -7.12 -7.96
N THR A 22 -4.41 -7.76 -8.25
CA THR A 22 -4.58 -9.22 -8.30
C THR A 22 -5.22 -9.67 -9.62
N GLY A 23 -5.22 -8.79 -10.63
CA GLY A 23 -5.72 -9.08 -11.97
C GLY A 23 -4.82 -10.06 -12.72
N THR A 24 -5.36 -10.62 -13.79
CA THR A 24 -4.66 -11.55 -14.69
C THR A 24 -4.37 -10.86 -16.03
N PRO A 25 -3.71 -11.50 -17.00
CA PRO A 25 -3.40 -10.87 -18.29
C PRO A 25 -4.63 -10.41 -19.10
N ASN A 26 -5.81 -10.96 -18.83
CA ASN A 26 -7.05 -10.50 -19.45
C ASN A 26 -7.43 -9.11 -18.92
N ALA A 27 -7.67 -8.16 -19.83
CA ALA A 27 -8.01 -6.79 -19.47
C ALA A 27 -9.38 -6.72 -18.77
N ASP A 28 -9.37 -6.25 -17.52
CA ASP A 28 -10.57 -6.04 -16.70
C ASP A 28 -10.47 -4.67 -16.02
N PRO A 29 -11.33 -3.70 -16.37
CA PRO A 29 -11.30 -2.35 -15.78
C PRO A 29 -11.44 -2.34 -14.25
N ALA A 30 -12.08 -3.34 -13.65
CA ALA A 30 -12.28 -3.44 -12.21
C ALA A 30 -11.04 -3.98 -11.48
N ARG A 31 -10.12 -4.65 -12.18
CA ARG A 31 -8.95 -5.31 -11.59
C ARG A 31 -7.64 -4.75 -12.15
N SER A 32 -6.81 -4.21 -11.27
CA SER A 32 -5.44 -3.82 -11.63
C SER A 32 -4.58 -5.07 -11.83
N GLY A 33 -3.60 -4.97 -12.73
CA GLY A 33 -2.65 -6.06 -12.97
C GLY A 33 -1.84 -6.42 -11.73
N PRO A 34 -1.09 -7.54 -11.76
CA PRO A 34 -0.36 -8.04 -10.61
C PRO A 34 0.61 -6.98 -10.05
N ALA A 35 0.47 -6.68 -8.76
CA ALA A 35 1.37 -5.81 -8.02
C ALA A 35 1.18 -6.02 -6.51
N VAL A 36 2.28 -6.17 -5.78
CA VAL A 36 2.32 -6.30 -4.31
C VAL A 36 3.33 -5.33 -3.75
N ALA A 37 2.97 -4.63 -2.68
CA ALA A 37 3.92 -3.85 -1.89
C ALA A 37 4.21 -4.54 -0.56
N VAL A 38 5.48 -4.55 -0.18
CA VAL A 38 5.94 -4.94 1.15
C VAL A 38 6.46 -3.69 1.83
N VAL A 39 5.87 -3.31 2.96
CA VAL A 39 6.29 -2.14 3.73
C VAL A 39 6.95 -2.63 5.02
N VAL A 40 8.20 -2.25 5.22
CA VAL A 40 8.98 -2.54 6.43
C VAL A 40 9.62 -1.24 6.88
N ASN A 41 9.43 -0.85 8.14
CA ASN A 41 10.01 0.38 8.72
C ASN A 41 9.76 1.61 7.82
N ASP A 42 8.50 1.79 7.41
CA ASP A 42 8.03 2.83 6.48
C ASP A 42 8.70 2.90 5.11
N GLN A 43 9.52 1.91 4.77
CA GLN A 43 10.07 1.74 3.43
C GLN A 43 9.21 0.75 2.65
N ALA A 44 8.70 1.19 1.51
CA ALA A 44 7.99 0.33 0.57
C ALA A 44 8.94 -0.32 -0.44
N TYR A 45 8.70 -1.61 -0.70
CA TYR A 45 9.29 -2.40 -1.76
C TYR A 45 8.17 -2.89 -2.67
N LEU A 46 8.27 -2.58 -3.96
CA LEU A 46 7.26 -2.96 -4.95
C LEU A 46 7.71 -4.21 -5.71
N VAL A 47 6.84 -5.23 -5.71
CA VAL A 47 7.00 -6.48 -6.45
C VAL A 47 5.94 -6.52 -7.55
N ASP A 48 6.38 -6.71 -8.79
CA ASP A 48 5.61 -6.57 -10.03
C ASP A 48 5.04 -5.16 -10.29
N PHE A 49 4.76 -4.87 -11.56
CA PHE A 49 4.37 -3.54 -12.05
C PHE A 49 3.23 -3.63 -13.06
N GLY A 50 2.20 -4.39 -12.72
CA GLY A 50 1.01 -4.53 -13.55
C GLY A 50 0.26 -3.21 -13.80
N PRO A 51 -0.58 -3.13 -14.84
CA PRO A 51 -1.34 -1.92 -15.16
C PRO A 51 -2.14 -1.40 -13.96
N GLY A 52 -1.98 -0.10 -13.69
CA GLY A 52 -2.69 0.59 -12.61
C GLY A 52 -1.97 0.60 -11.25
N VAL A 53 -0.76 0.03 -11.15
CA VAL A 53 -0.01 -0.04 -9.88
C VAL A 53 0.15 1.32 -9.18
N VAL A 54 0.49 2.38 -9.90
CA VAL A 54 0.66 3.73 -9.31
C VAL A 54 -0.67 4.26 -8.75
N ARG A 55 -1.79 4.05 -9.47
CA ARG A 55 -3.12 4.46 -8.99
C ARG A 55 -3.51 3.69 -7.73
N ARG A 56 -3.14 2.42 -7.63
CA ARG A 56 -3.41 1.57 -6.46
C ARG A 56 -2.51 1.93 -5.28
N ALA A 57 -1.25 2.28 -5.54
CA ALA A 57 -0.34 2.78 -4.52
C ALA A 57 -0.84 4.12 -3.94
N ALA A 58 -1.26 5.06 -4.79
CA ALA A 58 -1.89 6.31 -4.35
C ALA A 58 -3.15 6.07 -3.49
N ALA A 59 -4.05 5.20 -3.94
CA ALA A 59 -5.25 4.84 -3.18
C ALA A 59 -4.93 4.14 -1.84
N ALA A 60 -3.81 3.42 -1.74
CA ALA A 60 -3.35 2.83 -0.48
C ALA A 60 -2.76 3.88 0.46
N ALA A 61 -2.05 4.89 -0.07
CA ALA A 61 -1.57 6.03 0.70
C ALA A 61 -2.74 6.86 1.25
N GLU A 62 -3.78 7.12 0.44
CA GLU A 62 -5.02 7.76 0.89
C GLU A 62 -5.74 6.98 2.01
N ARG A 63 -5.42 5.69 2.18
CA ARG A 63 -5.95 4.82 3.23
C ARG A 63 -4.99 4.66 4.43
N GLY A 64 -3.94 5.48 4.52
CA GLY A 64 -3.01 5.53 5.65
C GLY A 64 -1.76 4.65 5.51
N ILE A 65 -1.40 4.23 4.30
CA ILE A 65 -0.12 3.56 4.03
C ILE A 65 0.82 4.55 3.33
N ASP A 66 1.31 5.54 4.08
CA ASP A 66 2.04 6.69 3.55
C ASP A 66 3.30 6.31 2.76
N ALA A 67 3.94 5.19 3.12
CA ALA A 67 5.07 4.61 2.39
C ALA A 67 4.78 4.31 0.90
N LEU A 68 3.49 4.25 0.51
CA LEU A 68 3.04 4.00 -0.87
C LEU A 68 2.68 5.27 -1.65
N ALA A 69 2.90 6.46 -1.08
CA ALA A 69 2.70 7.72 -1.78
C ALA A 69 3.64 7.81 -3.01
N PRO A 70 3.12 7.93 -4.25
CA PRO A 70 3.96 8.05 -5.43
C PRO A 70 4.84 9.30 -5.38
N GLN A 71 6.13 9.12 -5.65
CA GLN A 71 7.08 10.22 -5.76
C GLN A 71 6.97 10.87 -7.15
N ARG A 72 7.20 12.18 -7.24
CA ARG A 72 7.18 12.95 -8.50
C ARG A 72 8.48 12.80 -9.29
#